data_AF-A0A1G8KAW6-F1
#
_entry.id   AF-A0A1G8KAW6-F1
#
_cell.length_a   1.000
_cell.length_b   1.000
_cell.length_c   1.000
_cell.angle_alpha   90.00
_cell.angle_beta   90.00
_cell.angle_gamma   90.00
#
_symmetry.space_group_name_H-M   'P 1'
#
loop_
_entity.id
_entity.type
_entity.pdbx_description
1 polymer ?
#
loop_
_entity_poly.entity_id
_entity_poly.type
_entity_poly.pdbx_seq_one_letter_code
_entity_poly.pdbx_strand_id
1 'polypeptide(L)'
;MTESAHTVARAVPELLDLATAVRSDWPYDEVQAVILAAHSAGLTWPQVLVGMARLLVDPAARPQELVPNHRDQRARRAGTAPTAEYLAARKAIARDGDHE
;
A
#
# COMPACT_ATOMS: atom_id res chain seq x y z
N MET A 1 9.83 29.64 24.61
CA MET A 1 9.19 28.33 24.88
C MET A 1 9.28 27.50 23.61
N THR A 2 10.36 26.75 23.46
CA THR A 2 10.54 25.74 22.39
C THR A 2 9.94 24.44 22.89
N GLU A 3 8.65 24.25 22.67
CA GLU A 3 7.99 22.97 22.93
C GLU A 3 8.36 22.04 21.77
N SER A 4 9.05 20.96 22.12
CA SER A 4 9.68 19.98 21.24
C SER A 4 8.66 19.41 20.26
N ALA A 5 8.88 19.64 18.97
CA ALA A 5 8.28 18.84 17.91
C ALA A 5 8.83 17.41 18.02
N HIS A 6 8.22 16.60 18.89
CA HIS A 6 8.48 15.17 18.93
C HIS A 6 8.06 14.59 17.57
N THR A 7 9.05 14.41 16.69
CA THR A 7 8.87 13.70 15.44
C THR A 7 8.38 12.32 15.80
N VAL A 8 7.15 11.98 15.40
CA VAL A 8 6.58 10.65 15.63
C VAL A 8 7.46 9.64 14.90
N ALA A 9 8.35 8.98 15.65
CA ALA A 9 9.19 7.91 15.13
C ALA A 9 8.31 6.69 14.80
N ARG A 10 8.63 6.00 13.71
CA ARG A 10 7.92 4.76 13.35
C ARG A 10 8.32 3.66 14.34
N ALA A 11 7.37 3.18 15.13
CA ALA A 11 7.54 2.10 16.10
C ALA A 11 7.49 0.72 15.42
N VAL A 12 8.44 0.46 14.52
CA VAL A 12 8.50 -0.80 13.75
C VAL A 12 8.79 -2.00 14.64
N PRO A 13 9.78 -1.97 15.55
CA PRO A 13 10.05 -3.10 16.45
C PRO A 13 8.82 -3.45 17.32
N GLU A 14 8.15 -2.45 17.87
CA GLU A 14 6.98 -2.65 18.73
C GLU A 14 5.80 -3.25 17.95
N LEU A 15 5.63 -2.88 16.68
CA LEU A 15 4.62 -3.48 15.81
C LEU A 15 4.95 -4.95 15.49
N LEU A 16 6.22 -5.28 15.31
CA LEU A 16 6.67 -6.66 15.09
C LEU A 16 6.47 -7.52 16.34
N ASP A 17 6.84 -7.00 17.50
CA ASP A 17 6.65 -7.67 18.79
C ASP A 17 5.16 -7.91 19.06
N LEU A 18 4.30 -6.90 18.81
CA LEU A 18 2.86 -7.07 18.90
C LEU A 18 2.35 -8.14 17.94
N ALA A 19 2.79 -8.11 16.68
CA ALA A 19 2.33 -9.06 15.67
C ALA A 19 2.69 -10.50 16.04
N THR A 20 3.93 -10.75 16.47
CA THR A 20 4.37 -12.08 16.89
C THR A 20 3.75 -12.54 18.21
N ALA A 21 3.42 -11.63 19.12
CA ALA A 21 2.70 -11.95 20.34
C ALA A 21 1.24 -12.37 20.09
N VAL A 22 0.56 -11.72 19.13
CA VAL A 22 -0.84 -12.02 18.78
C VAL A 22 -0.94 -13.21 17.81
N ARG A 23 -0.01 -13.32 16.87
CA ARG A 23 0.08 -14.36 15.84
C ARG A 23 1.40 -15.09 15.95
N SER A 24 1.50 -15.96 16.94
CA SER A 24 2.70 -16.80 17.16
C SER A 24 2.99 -17.78 16.00
N ASP A 25 2.02 -17.98 15.11
CA ASP A 25 2.16 -18.74 13.87
C ASP A 25 2.89 -17.98 12.76
N TRP A 26 3.11 -16.67 12.91
CA TRP A 26 3.80 -15.85 11.93
C TRP A 26 5.30 -15.71 12.25
N PRO A 27 6.20 -16.02 11.30
CA PRO A 27 7.63 -15.80 11.49
C PRO A 27 7.96 -14.31 11.56
N TYR A 28 8.79 -13.91 12.53
CA TYR A 28 9.22 -12.51 12.73
C TYR A 28 9.77 -11.88 11.43
N ASP A 29 10.70 -12.59 10.77
CA ASP A 29 11.35 -12.13 9.53
C ASP A 29 10.35 -11.91 8.40
N GLU A 30 9.29 -12.73 8.35
CA GLU A 30 8.24 -12.63 7.34
C GLU A 30 7.40 -11.37 7.56
N VAL A 31 6.99 -11.10 8.81
CA VAL A 31 6.25 -9.89 9.15
C VAL A 31 7.09 -8.65 8.87
N GLN A 32 8.38 -8.67 9.20
CA GLN A 32 9.30 -7.57 8.90
C GLN A 32 9.44 -7.33 7.40
N ALA A 33 9.65 -8.38 6.61
CA ALA A 33 9.75 -8.28 5.15
C ALA A 33 8.48 -7.69 4.53
N VAL A 34 7.31 -8.11 5.00
CA VAL A 34 6.02 -7.61 4.50
C VAL A 34 5.79 -6.15 4.86
N ILE A 35 6.14 -5.69 6.08
CA ILE A 35 6.03 -4.27 6.45
C ILE A 35 6.90 -3.40 5.52
N LEU A 36 8.13 -3.83 5.23
CA LEU A 36 9.01 -3.14 4.28
C LEU A 36 8.43 -3.16 2.85
N ALA A 37 7.89 -4.30 2.42
CA ALA A 37 7.28 -4.45 1.10
C ALA A 37 6.03 -3.56 0.95
N ALA A 38 5.21 -3.44 1.98
CA ALA A 38 4.03 -2.57 2.00
C ALA A 38 4.43 -1.09 1.85
N HIS A 39 5.47 -0.65 2.55
CA HIS A 39 6.00 0.71 2.40
C HIS A 39 6.55 0.94 0.99
N SER A 40 7.31 -0.02 0.45
CA SER A 40 7.83 0.02 -0.92
C SER A 40 6.73 0.02 -1.97
N ALA A 41 5.59 -0.62 -1.68
CA ALA A 41 4.38 -0.61 -2.49
C ALA A 41 3.58 0.70 -2.39
N GLY A 42 4.04 1.67 -1.61
CA GLY A 42 3.48 3.02 -1.49
C GLY A 42 2.44 3.18 -0.38
N LEU A 43 2.32 2.23 0.56
CA LEU A 43 1.45 2.42 1.72
C LEU A 43 2.04 3.45 2.67
N THR A 44 1.18 4.33 3.16
CA THR A 44 1.54 5.23 4.26
C THR A 44 1.61 4.45 5.57
N TRP A 45 2.37 4.95 6.54
CA TRP A 45 2.48 4.29 7.85
C TRP A 45 1.13 4.08 8.56
N PRO A 46 0.19 5.05 8.56
CA PRO A 46 -1.16 4.81 9.06
C PRO A 46 -1.90 3.67 8.35
N GLN A 47 -1.71 3.51 7.03
CA GLN A 47 -2.32 2.41 6.28
C GLN A 47 -1.70 1.06 6.65
N VAL A 48 -0.38 1.02 6.86
CA VAL A 48 0.32 -0.19 7.35
C VAL A 48 -0.20 -0.59 8.73
N LEU A 49 -0.33 0.36 9.66
CA LEU A 49 -0.85 0.09 11.00
C LEU A 49 -2.29 -0.45 10.98
N VAL A 50 -3.18 0.21 10.22
CA VAL A 50 -4.58 -0.23 10.10
C VAL A 50 -4.67 -1.59 9.39
N GLY A 51 -3.87 -1.79 8.34
CA GLY A 51 -3.80 -3.07 7.63
C GLY A 51 -3.33 -4.19 8.55
N MET A 52 -2.24 -3.98 9.28
CA MET A 52 -1.70 -4.96 10.21
C MET A 52 -2.71 -5.30 11.31
N ALA A 53 -3.34 -4.30 11.93
CA ALA A 53 -4.37 -4.53 12.95
C ALA A 53 -5.54 -5.39 12.42
N ARG A 54 -5.95 -5.21 11.16
CA ARG A 54 -6.99 -6.03 10.53
C ARG A 54 -6.55 -7.48 10.33
N LEU A 55 -5.31 -7.72 9.90
CA LEU A 55 -4.80 -9.08 9.69
C LEU A 55 -4.58 -9.80 11.03
N LEU A 56 -4.18 -9.08 12.09
CA LEU A 56 -3.96 -9.67 13.41
C LEU A 56 -5.26 -10.20 14.04
N VAL A 57 -6.41 -9.57 13.77
CA VAL A 57 -7.71 -10.00 14.31
C VAL A 57 -8.41 -11.04 13.43
N ASP A 58 -7.88 -11.35 12.24
CA ASP A 58 -8.41 -12.38 11.35
C ASP A 58 -7.56 -13.66 11.44
N PRO A 59 -8.09 -14.76 12.03
CA PRO A 59 -7.33 -16.01 12.17
C PRO A 59 -6.91 -16.65 10.85
N ALA A 60 -7.62 -16.38 9.74
CA ALA A 60 -7.32 -16.95 8.44
C ALA A 60 -6.32 -16.10 7.64
N ALA A 61 -6.09 -14.86 8.05
CA ALA A 61 -5.21 -13.94 7.36
C ALA A 61 -3.74 -14.39 7.41
N ARG A 62 -2.99 -13.99 6.38
CA ARG A 62 -1.54 -14.15 6.27
C ARG A 62 -0.83 -12.79 6.20
N PRO A 63 0.44 -12.70 6.61
CA PRO A 63 1.19 -11.44 6.56
C PRO A 63 1.18 -10.80 5.17
N GLN A 64 1.36 -11.59 4.11
CA GLN A 64 1.49 -11.12 2.73
C GLN A 64 0.28 -10.31 2.23
N GLU A 65 -0.89 -10.53 2.82
CA GLU A 65 -2.12 -9.81 2.47
C GLU A 65 -2.07 -8.31 2.83
N LEU A 66 -1.06 -7.88 3.60
CA LEU A 66 -0.80 -6.46 3.86
C LEU A 66 -0.35 -5.71 2.59
N VAL A 67 0.31 -6.41 1.67
CA VAL A 67 0.81 -5.81 0.42
C VAL A 67 -0.30 -5.86 -0.62
N PRO A 68 -0.77 -4.72 -1.15
CA PRO A 68 -1.82 -4.74 -2.16
C PRO A 68 -1.33 -5.44 -3.42
N ASN A 69 -2.20 -6.24 -4.03
CA ASN A 69 -1.95 -6.71 -5.38
C ASN A 69 -1.86 -5.52 -6.34
N HIS A 70 -0.91 -5.58 -7.27
CA HIS A 70 -0.69 -4.57 -8.32
C HIS A 70 -1.96 -4.33 -9.17
N ARG A 71 -2.85 -5.33 -9.28
CA ARG A 71 -4.17 -5.19 -9.89
C ARG A 71 -5.08 -4.23 -9.10
N ASP A 72 -5.06 -4.30 -7.78
CA ASP A 72 -5.86 -3.43 -6.90
C ASP A 72 -5.30 -2.01 -6.85
N GLN A 73 -3.99 -1.84 -6.99
CA GLN A 73 -3.38 -0.52 -7.10
C GLN A 73 -3.86 0.22 -8.35
N ARG A 74 -3.97 -0.48 -9.49
CA ARG A 74 -4.50 0.11 -10.72
C ARG A 74 -5.98 0.48 -10.58
N ALA A 75 -6.77 -0.34 -9.87
CA ALA A 75 -8.17 -0.04 -9.57
C ALA A 75 -8.31 1.20 -8.66
N ARG A 76 -7.45 1.36 -7.64
CA ARG A 76 -7.43 2.55 -6.77
C ARG A 76 -6.94 3.81 -7.49
N ARG A 77 -6.04 3.66 -8.46
CA ARG A 77 -5.55 4.75 -9.33
C ARG A 77 -6.45 5.04 -10.52
N ALA A 78 -7.57 4.33 -10.69
CA ALA A 78 -8.62 4.70 -11.65
C ALA A 78 -9.38 5.93 -11.12
N GLY A 79 -8.65 7.00 -10.84
CA GLY A 79 -9.17 8.32 -10.53
C GLY A 79 -9.29 9.09 -11.82
N THR A 80 -10.52 9.51 -12.11
CA THR A 80 -10.94 10.36 -13.23
C THR A 80 -11.02 9.63 -14.57
N ALA A 81 -12.26 9.50 -15.06
CA ALA A 81 -12.52 9.09 -16.43
C ALA A 81 -11.78 10.04 -17.38
N PRO A 82 -11.19 9.55 -18.48
CA PRO A 82 -10.51 10.40 -19.44
C PRO A 82 -11.45 11.50 -19.93
N THR A 83 -10.99 12.75 -19.94
CA THR A 83 -11.80 13.88 -20.41
C THR A 83 -12.13 13.70 -21.90
N ALA A 84 -13.23 14.30 -22.35
CA ALA A 84 -13.62 14.29 -23.76
C ALA A 84 -12.49 14.83 -24.67
N GLU A 85 -11.74 15.81 -24.16
CA GLU A 85 -10.57 16.39 -24.82
C GLU A 85 -9.43 15.38 -24.98
N TYR A 86 -9.11 14.61 -23.94
CA TYR A 86 -8.12 13.54 -24.02
C TYR A 86 -8.52 12.45 -25.04
N LEU A 87 -9.80 12.08 -25.06
CA LEU A 87 -10.32 11.10 -26.03
C LEU A 87 -10.27 11.62 -27.47
N ALA A 88 -10.57 12.92 -27.68
CA ALA A 88 -10.46 13.58 -28.97
C ALA A 88 -9.01 13.63 -29.46
N ALA A 89 -8.07 14.04 -28.61
CA ALA A 89 -6.64 14.09 -28.92
C ALA A 89 -6.10 12.69 -29.28
N ARG A 90 -6.46 11.67 -28.51
CA ARG A 90 -6.05 10.28 -28.78
C ARG A 90 -6.59 9.76 -30.12
N LYS A 91 -7.83 10.14 -30.48
CA LYS A 91 -8.44 9.74 -31.75
C LYS A 91 -7.79 10.42 -32.96
N ALA A 92 -7.32 11.67 -32.81
CA ALA A 92 -6.57 12.37 -33.84
C ALA A 92 -5.21 11.68 -34.11
N ILE A 93 -4.46 11.38 -33.05
CA ILE A 93 -3.16 10.68 -33.15
C ILE A 93 -3.31 9.30 -33.81
N ALA A 94 -4.37 8.55 -33.49
CA ALA A 94 -4.62 7.25 -34.10
C ALA A 94 -5.02 7.33 -35.58
N ARG A 95 -5.57 8.46 -36.03
CA ARG A 95 -6.00 8.67 -37.41
C ARG A 95 -4.85 9.14 -38.31
N ASP A 96 -3.87 9.84 -37.74
CA ASP A 96 -2.69 10.33 -38.47
C ASP A 96 -1.64 9.22 -38.72
N GLY A 97 -1.74 8.08 -38.02
CA GLY A 97 -0.87 6.92 -38.24
C GLY A 97 -1.29 5.97 -39.37
N ASP A 98 -2.49 6.16 -39.96
CA ASP A 98 -3.03 5.33 -41.04
C ASP A 98 -2.77 5.93 -42.45
N HIS A 99 -1.82 6.86 -42.56
CA HIS A 99 -1.37 7.47 -43.82
C HIS A 99 0.12 7.20 -44.08
N GLU A 100 0.47 5.93 -44.28
CA GLU A 100 1.61 5.45 -45.07
C GLU A 100 1.14 4.33 -46.00
#